data_AF-A0A359LPU7-F1
#
_entry.id   AF-A0A359LPU7-F1
#
_cell.length_a   1.000
_cell.length_b   1.000
_cell.length_c   1.000
_cell.angle_alpha   90.00
_cell.angle_beta   90.00
_cell.angle_gamma   90.00
#
_symmetry.space_group_name_H-M   'P 1'
#
loop_
_entity.id
_entity.type
_entity.pdbx_description
1 polymer ?
#
loop_
_entity_poly.entity_id
_entity_poly.type
_entity_poly.pdbx_seq_one_letter_code
_entity_poly.pdbx_strand_id
1 'polypeptide(L)'
;MPSSETPLAGDVARLKRRDPEALAALVNEHSRPLYRAARGMGFTEDEAEDLLQEVFLTFLSTLDRFEGRSQPGTWLFGILHHKSMERRRKRIRDEQHDPIDDVFESRFDSAGSWSYPPTDLLRLQEARQIGDAISHCLDGLSPLQRSVFVLREMEQLSSVEVCKILDLTVTNLGVTMFRARNRLRECLEGKGWGNAE
;
A
#
# COMPACT_ATOMS: atom_id res chain seq x y z
N MET A 1 4.38 -19.04 -4.24
CA MET A 1 3.65 -19.06 -2.96
C MET A 1 4.49 -19.82 -1.95
N PRO A 2 4.94 -19.20 -0.85
CA PRO A 2 4.88 -19.82 0.46
C PRO A 2 3.47 -19.65 1.05
N SER A 3 3.11 -20.53 1.98
CA SER A 3 1.77 -20.65 2.53
C SER A 3 1.41 -19.52 3.49
N SER A 4 0.11 -19.24 3.61
CA SER A 4 -0.46 -18.55 4.77
C SER A 4 -0.44 -19.49 5.97
N GLU A 5 0.73 -19.76 6.54
CA GLU A 5 0.84 -20.49 7.79
C GLU A 5 0.30 -19.62 8.92
N THR A 6 -0.62 -20.19 9.70
CA THR A 6 -0.98 -19.65 11.00
C THR A 6 0.29 -19.62 11.84
N PRO A 7 0.67 -18.49 12.48
CA PRO A 7 1.79 -18.45 13.40
C PRO A 7 1.63 -19.58 14.41
N LEU A 8 2.66 -20.40 14.59
CA LEU A 8 2.60 -21.46 15.59
C LEU A 8 2.32 -20.78 16.93
N ALA A 9 1.45 -21.36 17.76
CA ALA A 9 1.05 -20.72 19.02
C ALA A 9 2.26 -20.42 19.94
N GLY A 10 3.38 -21.13 19.74
CA GLY A 10 4.68 -20.85 20.35
C GLY A 10 5.27 -19.49 19.96
N ASP A 11 5.16 -19.05 18.71
CA ASP A 11 5.76 -17.79 18.22
C ASP A 11 5.10 -16.58 18.86
N VAL A 12 3.76 -16.58 18.95
CA VAL A 12 3.02 -15.52 19.66
C VAL A 12 3.39 -15.47 21.15
N ALA A 13 3.60 -16.62 21.78
CA ALA A 13 4.04 -16.68 23.17
C ALA A 13 5.50 -16.20 23.37
N ARG A 14 6.40 -16.45 22.41
CA ARG A 14 7.77 -15.92 22.39
C ARG A 14 7.77 -14.40 22.20
N LEU A 15 7.01 -13.90 21.21
CA LEU A 15 6.83 -12.47 20.96
C LEU A 15 6.33 -11.73 22.21
N LYS A 16 5.31 -12.25 22.90
CA LYS A 16 4.81 -11.64 24.15
C LYS A 16 5.85 -11.57 25.28
N ARG A 17 6.81 -12.51 25.32
CA ARG A 17 7.94 -12.46 26.27
C ARG A 17 9.10 -11.58 25.78
N ARG A 18 8.93 -10.87 24.66
CA ARG A 18 9.95 -10.03 24.00
C ARG A 18 11.23 -10.81 23.69
N ASP A 19 11.07 -12.07 23.31
CA ASP A 19 12.15 -12.96 22.87
C ASP A 19 12.91 -12.32 21.68
N PRO A 20 14.22 -12.02 21.80
CA PRO A 20 14.96 -11.30 20.77
C PRO A 20 14.99 -12.01 19.42
N GLU A 21 15.03 -13.35 19.39
CA GLU A 21 15.06 -14.11 18.14
C GLU A 21 13.70 -14.07 17.44
N ALA A 22 12.60 -14.21 18.20
CA ALA A 22 11.25 -14.14 17.64
C ALA A 22 10.94 -12.74 17.10
N LEU A 23 11.41 -11.69 17.79
CA LEU A 23 11.32 -10.31 17.31
C LEU A 23 12.16 -10.08 16.06
N ALA A 24 13.40 -10.57 16.02
CA ALA A 24 14.27 -10.44 14.85
C ALA A 24 13.70 -11.19 13.62
N ALA A 25 13.17 -12.41 13.82
CA ALA A 25 12.51 -13.18 12.77
C ALA A 25 11.31 -12.42 12.18
N LEU A 26 10.42 -11.90 13.05
CA LEU A 26 9.26 -11.11 12.64
C LEU A 26 9.68 -9.86 11.83
N VAL A 27 10.69 -9.12 12.30
CA VAL A 27 11.20 -7.93 11.61
C VAL A 27 11.77 -8.31 10.24
N ASN A 28 12.62 -9.34 10.16
CA ASN A 28 13.22 -9.79 8.90
C ASN A 28 12.18 -10.23 7.86
N GLU A 29 11.15 -10.97 8.30
CA GLU A 29 10.05 -11.42 7.45
C GLU A 29 9.20 -10.25 6.93
N HIS A 30 8.83 -9.30 7.80
CA HIS A 30 7.83 -8.29 7.49
C HIS A 30 8.40 -6.96 6.96
N SER A 31 9.71 -6.70 7.12
CA SER A 31 10.33 -5.43 6.70
C SER A 31 10.09 -5.12 5.23
N ARG A 32 10.37 -6.07 4.34
CA ARG A 32 10.22 -5.87 2.89
C ARG A 32 8.75 -5.78 2.44
N PRO A 33 7.81 -6.65 2.90
CA PRO A 33 6.38 -6.46 2.67
C PRO A 33 5.84 -5.09 3.12
N LEU A 34 6.16 -4.66 4.36
CA LEU A 34 5.69 -3.38 4.89
C LEU A 34 6.28 -2.18 4.12
N TYR A 35 7.57 -2.22 3.76
CA TYR A 35 8.19 -1.18 2.92
C TYR A 35 7.53 -1.10 1.54
N ARG A 36 7.32 -2.24 0.85
CA ARG A 36 6.61 -2.26 -0.44
C ARG A 36 5.19 -1.72 -0.34
N ALA A 37 4.48 -2.04 0.74
CA ALA A 37 3.15 -1.50 0.99
C ALA A 37 3.17 0.02 1.19
N ALA A 38 4.12 0.55 1.97
CA ALA A 38 4.30 1.99 2.14
C ALA A 38 4.60 2.71 0.80
N ARG A 39 5.53 2.17 -0.01
CA ARG A 39 5.83 2.71 -1.35
C ARG A 39 4.61 2.61 -2.28
N GLY A 40 3.88 1.50 -2.28
CA GLY A 40 2.64 1.32 -3.03
C GLY A 40 1.51 2.26 -2.59
N MET A 41 1.49 2.63 -1.30
CA MET A 41 0.62 3.67 -0.73
C MET A 41 1.09 5.10 -1.05
N GLY A 42 2.19 5.30 -1.80
CA GLY A 42 2.64 6.60 -2.29
C GLY A 42 3.49 7.42 -1.31
N PHE A 43 4.14 6.77 -0.34
CA PHE A 43 5.20 7.41 0.47
C PHE A 43 6.54 7.36 -0.27
N THR A 44 7.44 8.33 -0.03
CA THR A 44 8.81 8.30 -0.57
C THR A 44 9.63 7.15 0.02
N GLU A 45 10.89 7.00 -0.39
CA GLU A 45 11.81 6.00 0.15
C GLU A 45 12.08 6.26 1.65
N ASP A 46 12.61 7.44 1.99
CA ASP A 46 12.84 7.89 3.37
C ASP A 46 11.56 7.77 4.23
N GLU A 47 10.42 8.20 3.69
CA GLU A 47 9.15 8.15 4.41
C GLU A 47 8.65 6.72 4.67
N ALA A 48 8.95 5.79 3.76
CA ALA A 48 8.62 4.37 3.91
C ALA A 48 9.54 3.69 4.94
N GLU A 49 10.82 4.07 5.00
CA GLU A 49 11.75 3.61 6.04
C GLU A 49 11.35 4.13 7.42
N ASP A 50 11.02 5.42 7.55
CA ASP A 50 10.55 5.98 8.81
C ASP A 50 9.20 5.38 9.25
N LEU A 51 8.28 5.14 8.30
CA LEU A 51 7.02 4.44 8.60
C LEU A 51 7.29 3.02 9.11
N LEU A 52 8.26 2.32 8.53
CA LEU A 52 8.62 0.97 8.96
C LEU A 52 9.16 0.95 10.40
N GLN A 53 10.02 1.91 10.74
CA GLN A 53 10.51 2.11 12.10
C GLN A 53 9.35 2.42 13.07
N GLU A 54 8.47 3.37 12.73
CA GLU A 54 7.28 3.70 13.53
C GLU A 54 6.37 2.49 13.73
N VAL A 55 6.18 1.64 12.71
CA VAL A 55 5.36 0.42 12.78
C VAL A 55 5.94 -0.58 13.77
N PHE A 56 7.23 -0.88 13.69
CA PHE A 56 7.86 -1.83 14.62
C PHE A 56 7.95 -1.28 16.05
N LEU A 57 8.23 0.01 16.24
CA LEU A 57 8.18 0.65 17.56
C LEU A 57 6.77 0.66 18.16
N THR A 58 5.75 0.92 17.34
CA THR A 58 4.33 0.86 17.76
C THR A 58 3.92 -0.58 18.09
N PHE A 59 4.34 -1.56 17.30
CA PHE A 59 4.13 -2.99 17.60
C PHE A 59 4.79 -3.37 18.93
N LEU A 60 6.07 -3.05 19.14
CA LEU A 60 6.80 -3.37 20.37
C LEU A 60 6.22 -2.70 21.62
N SER A 61 5.67 -1.49 21.50
CA SER A 61 5.05 -0.77 22.62
C SER A 61 3.60 -1.20 22.88
N THR A 62 2.92 -1.81 21.90
CA THR A 62 1.54 -2.30 22.06
C THR A 62 1.44 -3.82 22.22
N LEU A 63 2.53 -4.57 22.07
CA LEU A 63 2.60 -6.04 22.01
C LEU A 63 1.87 -6.78 23.15
N ASP A 64 1.87 -6.21 24.35
CA ASP A 64 1.19 -6.75 25.53
C ASP A 64 -0.35 -6.77 25.35
N ARG A 65 -0.89 -5.89 24.49
CA ARG A 65 -2.30 -5.82 24.08
C ARG A 65 -2.64 -6.76 22.92
N PHE A 66 -1.69 -7.53 22.39
CA PHE A 66 -1.97 -8.46 21.29
C PHE A 66 -2.78 -9.66 21.78
N GLU A 67 -4.04 -9.75 21.39
CA GLU A 67 -4.92 -10.84 21.81
C GLU A 67 -4.84 -12.10 20.92
N GLY A 68 -4.01 -12.10 19.87
CA GLY A 68 -3.91 -13.25 18.94
C GLY A 68 -5.13 -13.45 18.04
N ARG A 69 -6.02 -12.45 17.91
CA ARG A 69 -7.23 -12.46 17.06
C ARG A 69 -6.95 -12.29 15.54
N SER A 70 -5.67 -12.19 15.18
CA SER A 70 -5.12 -12.14 13.82
C SER A 70 -3.69 -12.68 13.85
N GLN A 71 -3.03 -12.78 12.69
CA GLN A 71 -1.58 -12.98 12.67
C GLN A 71 -0.86 -11.68 13.09
N PRO A 72 0.38 -11.75 13.62
CA PRO A 72 1.22 -10.58 13.86
C PRO A 72 1.42 -9.74 12.59
N GLY A 73 1.62 -10.37 11.42
CA GLY A 73 1.72 -9.70 10.13
C GLY A 73 0.49 -8.87 9.77
N THR A 74 -0.71 -9.44 9.91
CA THR A 74 -1.98 -8.71 9.76
C THR A 74 -2.02 -7.45 10.62
N TRP A 75 -1.52 -7.55 11.86
CA TRP A 75 -1.55 -6.44 12.82
C TRP A 75 -0.50 -5.36 12.51
N LEU A 76 0.69 -5.75 12.04
CA LEU A 76 1.70 -4.83 11.50
C LEU A 76 1.15 -4.01 10.33
N PHE A 77 0.44 -4.63 9.38
CA PHE A 77 -0.24 -3.91 8.29
C PHE A 77 -1.36 -2.99 8.79
N GLY A 78 -2.07 -3.37 9.86
CA GLY A 78 -3.02 -2.49 10.56
C GLY A 78 -2.38 -1.23 11.14
N ILE A 79 -1.23 -1.39 11.81
CA ILE A 79 -0.44 -0.28 12.35
C ILE A 79 0.07 0.61 11.20
N LEU A 80 0.62 0.02 10.12
CA LEU A 80 1.10 0.75 8.94
C LEU A 80 -0.01 1.60 8.30
N HIS A 81 -1.21 1.04 8.12
CA HIS A 81 -2.34 1.79 7.60
C HIS A 81 -2.71 2.97 8.51
N HIS A 82 -2.79 2.76 9.83
CA HIS A 82 -3.12 3.84 10.77
C HIS A 82 -2.09 4.98 10.72
N LYS A 83 -0.79 4.63 10.72
CA LYS A 83 0.31 5.60 10.62
C LYS A 83 0.34 6.33 9.28
N SER A 84 0.06 5.64 8.19
CA SER A 84 -0.10 6.23 6.87
C SER A 84 -1.22 7.28 6.83
N MET A 85 -2.36 6.96 7.45
CA MET A 85 -3.51 7.89 7.54
C MET A 85 -3.27 9.02 8.54
N GLU A 86 -2.47 8.81 9.60
CA GLU A 86 -2.00 9.87 10.50
C GLU A 86 -1.12 10.89 9.75
N ARG A 87 -0.07 10.43 9.05
CA ARG A 87 0.83 11.30 8.25
C ARG A 87 0.08 12.05 7.15
N ARG A 88 -0.81 11.37 6.40
CA ARG A 88 -1.66 12.02 5.36
C ARG A 88 -2.56 13.12 5.93
N ARG A 89 -3.23 12.87 7.07
CA ARG A 89 -4.03 13.89 7.76
C ARG A 89 -3.19 15.05 8.31
N LYS A 90 -1.92 14.81 8.66
CA LYS A 90 -0.99 15.88 9.04
C LYS A 90 -0.65 16.76 7.84
N ARG A 91 -0.21 16.18 6.70
CA ARG A 91 0.09 16.95 5.48
C ARG A 91 -1.07 17.86 5.07
N ILE A 92 -2.29 17.32 4.99
CA ILE A 92 -3.49 18.11 4.64
C ILE A 92 -3.70 19.30 5.60
N ARG A 93 -3.41 19.16 6.90
CA ARG A 93 -3.52 20.29 7.86
C ARG A 93 -2.37 21.29 7.74
N ASP A 94 -1.16 20.82 7.44
CA ASP A 94 0.01 21.66 7.25
C ASP A 94 -0.06 22.42 5.91
N GLU A 95 -0.71 21.84 4.89
CA GLU A 95 -1.03 22.40 3.57
C GLU A 95 -2.26 23.33 3.60
N GLN A 96 -3.13 23.24 4.62
CA GLN A 96 -4.35 24.05 4.80
C GLN A 96 -4.10 25.53 5.18
N HIS A 97 -2.95 26.09 4.78
CA HIS A 97 -2.70 27.53 4.80
C HIS A 97 -3.07 28.25 3.50
N ASP A 98 -3.68 27.54 2.54
CA ASP A 98 -4.33 28.11 1.35
C ASP A 98 -5.74 27.48 1.17
N PRO A 99 -6.81 28.25 0.91
CA PRO A 99 -8.16 27.72 0.85
C PRO A 99 -8.61 27.34 -0.58
N ILE A 100 -9.17 26.13 -0.69
CA ILE A 100 -10.02 25.62 -1.78
C ILE A 100 -9.29 25.31 -3.10
N ASP A 101 -9.54 24.11 -3.64
CA ASP A 101 -9.84 24.03 -5.08
C ASP A 101 -10.83 22.88 -5.41
N ASP A 102 -11.98 23.26 -5.94
CA ASP A 102 -12.96 22.37 -6.61
C ASP A 102 -12.64 22.38 -8.11
N VAL A 103 -11.82 21.43 -8.61
CA VAL A 103 -11.62 21.28 -10.06
C VAL A 103 -11.61 19.82 -10.49
N PHE A 104 -12.71 19.41 -11.14
CA PHE A 104 -12.69 18.28 -12.07
C PHE A 104 -13.43 18.62 -13.38
N GLU A 105 -13.07 19.76 -13.97
CA GLU A 105 -13.50 20.16 -15.31
C GLU A 105 -12.30 20.70 -16.11
N SER A 106 -12.24 20.37 -17.41
CA SER A 106 -11.17 20.73 -18.39
C SER A 106 -9.76 20.14 -18.19
N ARG A 107 -9.45 19.02 -18.88
CA ARG A 107 -8.07 18.52 -19.12
C ARG A 107 -7.80 17.96 -20.54
N PHE A 108 -8.61 18.34 -21.54
CA PHE A 108 -8.33 18.07 -22.95
C PHE A 108 -8.75 19.26 -23.83
N ASP A 109 -7.93 19.59 -24.82
CA ASP A 109 -8.32 20.40 -25.97
C ASP A 109 -8.54 19.51 -27.22
N SER A 110 -8.98 20.11 -28.32
CA SER A 110 -9.38 19.41 -29.54
C SER A 110 -8.23 19.03 -30.48
N ALA A 111 -6.95 19.14 -30.08
CA ALA A 111 -5.80 18.96 -30.97
C ALA A 111 -4.74 17.92 -30.52
N GLY A 112 -4.73 17.50 -29.25
CA GLY A 112 -4.09 16.30 -28.71
C GLY A 112 -2.80 15.73 -29.37
N SER A 113 -1.62 16.29 -29.07
CA SER A 113 -0.30 15.69 -29.43
C SER A 113 0.88 16.32 -28.66
N TRP A 114 1.94 15.55 -28.37
CA TRP A 114 3.39 15.92 -28.33
C TRP A 114 4.30 14.65 -28.27
N SER A 115 5.63 14.75 -28.53
CA SER A 115 6.48 13.69 -29.18
C SER A 115 7.72 13.11 -28.40
N TYR A 116 8.33 12.04 -28.95
CA TYR A 116 9.52 11.23 -28.53
C TYR A 116 10.89 11.70 -29.15
N PRO A 117 12.14 11.32 -28.70
CA PRO A 117 12.79 9.98 -28.88
C PRO A 117 13.88 9.56 -27.78
N PRO A 118 14.96 8.74 -27.98
CA PRO A 118 15.03 7.36 -27.44
C PRO A 118 16.33 6.87 -26.69
N THR A 119 16.31 5.55 -26.31
CA THR A 119 17.44 4.58 -26.06
C THR A 119 18.07 4.55 -24.64
N ASP A 120 18.43 3.41 -23.99
CA ASP A 120 18.02 1.97 -23.99
C ASP A 120 18.66 1.20 -22.78
N LEU A 121 18.05 0.10 -22.29
CA LEU A 121 18.59 -0.98 -21.42
C LEU A 121 17.52 -2.09 -21.14
N LEU A 122 17.10 -2.75 -22.23
CA LEU A 122 15.83 -3.46 -22.47
C LEU A 122 15.32 -4.61 -21.54
N ARG A 123 15.86 -4.90 -20.35
CA ARG A 123 15.28 -6.00 -19.49
C ARG A 123 15.10 -5.70 -18.00
N LEU A 124 15.85 -4.76 -17.44
CA LEU A 124 15.48 -4.14 -16.16
C LEU A 124 14.57 -2.93 -16.39
N GLN A 125 14.66 -2.32 -17.58
CA GLN A 125 13.89 -1.16 -17.97
C GLN A 125 12.41 -1.48 -18.21
N GLU A 126 12.05 -2.61 -18.83
CA GLU A 126 10.65 -3.00 -19.03
C GLU A 126 9.91 -3.17 -17.69
N ALA A 127 10.52 -3.88 -16.73
CA ALA A 127 9.95 -4.06 -15.39
C ALA A 127 9.86 -2.74 -14.59
N ARG A 128 10.81 -1.81 -14.77
CA ARG A 128 10.73 -0.46 -14.20
C ARG A 128 9.64 0.37 -14.88
N GLN A 129 9.56 0.40 -16.20
CA GLN A 129 8.53 1.13 -16.94
C GLN A 129 7.11 0.63 -16.60
N ILE A 130 6.92 -0.69 -16.42
CA ILE A 130 5.70 -1.27 -15.85
C ILE A 130 5.47 -0.76 -14.43
N GLY A 131 6.49 -0.81 -13.56
CA GLY A 131 6.41 -0.37 -12.18
C GLY A 131 6.07 1.12 -12.02
N ASP A 132 6.68 1.97 -12.85
CA ASP A 132 6.49 3.42 -12.89
C ASP A 132 5.11 3.78 -13.45
N ALA A 133 4.66 3.08 -14.50
CA ALA A 133 3.31 3.22 -15.04
C ALA A 133 2.24 2.84 -14.00
N ILE A 134 2.42 1.71 -13.30
CA ILE A 134 1.53 1.28 -12.21
C ILE A 134 1.60 2.26 -11.04
N SER A 135 2.79 2.69 -10.59
CA SER A 135 2.95 3.65 -9.49
C SER A 135 2.22 4.96 -9.79
N HIS A 136 2.39 5.49 -10.99
CA HIS A 136 1.70 6.71 -11.43
C HIS A 136 0.19 6.51 -11.54
N CYS A 137 -0.29 5.37 -12.04
CA CYS A 137 -1.73 5.11 -12.07
C CYS A 137 -2.33 4.89 -10.67
N LEU A 138 -1.54 4.39 -9.71
CA LEU A 138 -1.90 4.34 -8.29
C LEU A 138 -1.97 5.75 -7.66
N ASP A 139 -1.24 6.75 -8.16
CA ASP A 139 -1.37 8.15 -7.73
C ASP A 139 -2.73 8.76 -8.08
N GLY A 140 -3.37 8.27 -9.15
CA GLY A 140 -4.72 8.66 -9.53
C GLY A 140 -5.83 8.09 -8.63
N LEU A 141 -5.53 7.16 -7.72
CA LEU A 141 -6.50 6.53 -6.82
C LEU A 141 -6.72 7.32 -5.53
N SER A 142 -7.93 7.27 -4.97
CA SER A 142 -8.16 7.77 -3.61
C SER A 142 -7.36 6.96 -2.57
N PRO A 143 -6.99 7.53 -1.41
CA PRO A 143 -6.20 6.81 -0.40
C PRO A 143 -6.78 5.45 0.01
N LEU A 144 -8.12 5.34 0.08
CA LEU A 144 -8.82 4.10 0.39
C LEU A 144 -8.76 3.09 -0.76
N GLN A 145 -8.96 3.53 -2.01
CA GLN A 145 -8.82 2.68 -3.20
C GLN A 145 -7.39 2.12 -3.32
N ARG A 146 -6.39 2.98 -3.11
CA ARG A 146 -4.98 2.63 -3.12
C ARG A 146 -4.65 1.61 -2.02
N SER A 147 -5.10 1.85 -0.79
CA SER A 147 -4.88 0.93 0.34
C SER A 147 -5.54 -0.43 0.12
N VAL A 148 -6.78 -0.46 -0.38
CA VAL A 148 -7.48 -1.70 -0.76
C VAL A 148 -6.69 -2.48 -1.81
N PHE A 149 -6.24 -1.81 -2.88
CA PHE A 149 -5.50 -2.46 -3.97
C PHE A 149 -4.14 -2.99 -3.49
N VAL A 150 -3.34 -2.18 -2.80
CA VAL A 150 -2.01 -2.54 -2.29
C VAL A 150 -2.10 -3.74 -1.34
N LEU A 151 -2.96 -3.67 -0.31
CA LEU A 151 -3.03 -4.73 0.70
C LEU A 151 -3.56 -6.05 0.11
N ARG A 152 -4.53 -6.00 -0.82
CA ARG A 152 -5.18 -7.20 -1.34
C ARG A 152 -4.46 -7.84 -2.53
N GLU A 153 -3.92 -7.04 -3.45
CA GLU A 153 -3.37 -7.53 -4.72
C GLU A 153 -1.83 -7.58 -4.70
N MET A 154 -1.16 -6.61 -4.06
CA MET A 154 0.31 -6.56 -4.01
C MET A 154 0.87 -7.35 -2.82
N GLU A 155 0.30 -7.15 -1.63
CA GLU A 155 0.69 -7.87 -0.40
C GLU A 155 -0.17 -9.12 -0.13
N GLN A 156 -1.16 -9.40 -0.99
CA GLN A 156 -1.93 -10.66 -1.06
C GLN A 156 -2.74 -11.03 0.20
N LEU A 157 -2.93 -10.09 1.15
CA LEU A 157 -3.71 -10.31 2.37
C LEU A 157 -5.15 -10.74 2.07
N SER A 158 -5.74 -11.60 2.89
CA SER A 158 -7.10 -12.09 2.64
C SER A 158 -8.14 -10.96 2.75
N SER A 159 -9.28 -11.11 2.06
CA SER A 159 -10.38 -10.13 2.15
C SER A 159 -10.85 -9.88 3.60
N VAL A 160 -10.82 -10.91 4.45
CA VAL A 160 -11.17 -10.81 5.88
C VAL A 160 -10.17 -9.94 6.64
N GLU A 161 -8.88 -10.08 6.34
CA GLU A 161 -7.82 -9.26 6.94
C GLU A 161 -7.87 -7.81 6.46
N VAL A 162 -8.06 -7.58 5.16
CA VAL A 162 -8.19 -6.23 4.60
C VAL A 162 -9.43 -5.52 5.17
N CYS A 163 -10.56 -6.22 5.30
CA CYS A 163 -11.74 -5.69 6.00
C CYS A 163 -11.45 -5.30 7.46
N LYS A 164 -10.69 -6.11 8.21
CA LYS A 164 -10.28 -5.79 9.59
C LYS A 164 -9.30 -4.62 9.68
N ILE A 165 -8.35 -4.51 8.75
CA ILE A 165 -7.31 -3.47 8.72
C ILE A 165 -7.87 -2.09 8.33
N LEU A 166 -8.83 -2.08 7.39
CA LEU A 166 -9.40 -0.86 6.82
C LEU A 166 -10.78 -0.47 7.40
N ASP A 167 -11.32 -1.26 8.34
CA ASP A 167 -12.67 -1.14 8.90
C ASP A 167 -13.77 -1.09 7.83
N LEU A 168 -13.76 -2.09 6.93
CA LEU A 168 -14.67 -2.19 5.78
C LEU A 168 -15.57 -3.42 5.88
N THR A 169 -16.82 -3.28 5.43
CA THR A 169 -17.66 -4.44 5.10
C THR A 169 -17.17 -5.12 3.82
N VAL A 170 -17.43 -6.42 3.65
CA VAL A 170 -17.07 -7.18 2.44
C VAL A 170 -17.67 -6.55 1.18
N THR A 171 -18.90 -6.03 1.27
CA THR A 171 -19.57 -5.30 0.19
C THR A 171 -18.82 -4.02 -0.18
N ASN A 172 -18.40 -3.22 0.81
CA ASN A 172 -17.65 -1.99 0.55
C ASN A 172 -16.27 -2.31 -0.05
N LEU A 173 -15.56 -3.32 0.48
CA LEU A 173 -14.30 -3.82 -0.08
C LEU A 173 -14.45 -4.19 -1.57
N GLY A 174 -15.50 -4.92 -1.94
CA GLY A 174 -15.77 -5.30 -3.34
C GLY A 174 -16.00 -4.10 -4.24
N VAL A 175 -16.83 -3.14 -3.81
CA VAL A 175 -17.11 -1.90 -4.58
C VAL A 175 -15.86 -1.02 -4.70
N THR A 176 -15.09 -0.86 -3.62
CA THR A 176 -13.84 -0.10 -3.64
C THR A 176 -12.80 -0.75 -4.56
N MET A 177 -12.64 -2.07 -4.51
CA MET A 177 -11.72 -2.81 -5.38
C MET A 177 -12.12 -2.71 -6.86
N PHE A 178 -13.41 -2.81 -7.18
CA PHE A 178 -13.90 -2.62 -8.55
C PHE A 178 -13.58 -1.21 -9.08
N ARG A 179 -13.84 -0.17 -8.29
CA ARG A 179 -13.49 1.22 -8.64
C ARG A 179 -11.99 1.42 -8.82
N ALA A 180 -11.16 0.83 -7.95
CA ALA A 180 -9.70 0.89 -8.07
C ALA A 180 -9.21 0.22 -9.37
N ARG A 181 -9.68 -1.01 -9.66
CA ARG A 181 -9.30 -1.75 -10.87
C ARG A 181 -9.72 -1.05 -12.16
N ASN A 182 -10.92 -0.46 -12.22
CA ASN A 182 -11.36 0.26 -13.43
C ASN A 182 -10.52 1.52 -13.68
N ARG A 183 -10.27 2.33 -12.64
CA ARG A 183 -9.47 3.56 -12.77
C ARG A 183 -8.00 3.27 -13.08
N LEU A 184 -7.45 2.15 -12.59
CA LEU A 184 -6.14 1.65 -13.01
C LEU A 184 -6.15 1.19 -14.48
N ARG A 185 -7.18 0.46 -14.91
CA ARG A 185 -7.33 0.04 -16.32
C ARG A 185 -7.38 1.25 -17.26
N GLU A 186 -8.28 2.20 -17.00
CA GLU A 186 -8.44 3.43 -17.79
C GLU A 186 -7.12 4.22 -17.90
N CYS A 187 -6.37 4.33 -16.80
CA CYS A 187 -5.06 5.00 -16.78
C CYS A 187 -3.98 4.25 -17.57
N LEU A 188 -3.97 2.91 -17.51
CA LEU A 188 -3.01 2.08 -18.24
C LEU A 188 -3.34 2.06 -19.74
N GLU A 189 -4.61 1.87 -20.13
CA GLU A 189 -5.09 1.92 -21.51
C GLU A 189 -4.79 3.28 -22.14
N GLY A 190 -5.06 4.39 -21.44
CA GLY A 190 -4.71 5.74 -21.87
C GLY A 190 -3.21 6.00 -22.03
N LYS A 191 -2.34 5.13 -21.48
CA LYS A 191 -0.88 5.13 -21.66
C LYS A 191 -0.40 4.10 -22.71
N GLY A 192 -1.32 3.45 -23.43
CA GLY A 192 -1.02 2.42 -24.42
C GLY A 192 -0.84 0.99 -23.85
N TRP A 193 -1.05 0.81 -22.53
CA TRP A 193 -0.95 -0.49 -21.86
C TRP A 193 -2.33 -1.17 -21.82
N GLY A 194 -2.65 -1.95 -22.85
CA GLY A 194 -3.92 -2.67 -22.94
C GLY A 194 -4.31 -3.10 -24.35
N ASN A 195 -3.74 -2.47 -25.38
CA ASN A 195 -3.91 -2.85 -26.78
C ASN A 195 -3.00 -4.04 -27.13
N ALA A 196 -3.39 -5.23 -26.68
CA ALA A 196 -2.94 -6.48 -27.27
C ALA A 196 -4.01 -6.95 -28.27
N GLU A 197 -3.61 -7.18 -29.52
CA GLU A 197 -4.40 -7.93 -30.52
C GLU A 197 -4.52 -9.41 -30.13
#